data_AF-A0A6L8A8I8-F1
#
_entry.id   AF-A0A6L8A8I8-F1
#
_cell.length_a   1.000
_cell.length_b   1.000
_cell.length_c   1.000
_cell.angle_alpha   90.00
_cell.angle_beta   90.00
_cell.angle_gamma   90.00
#
_symmetry.space_group_name_H-M   'P 1'
#
loop_
_entity.id
_entity.type
_entity.pdbx_description
1 polymer ?
#
loop_
_entity_poly.entity_id
_entity_poly.type
_entity_poly.pdbx_seq_one_letter_code
_entity_poly.pdbx_strand_id
1 'polypeptide(L)' 'MDPMDEVWMERALDLAALGRFTTSPNPMVGAVVLDANGQLAGEGFHAAAGQPHGEVLA' A
#
# COMPACT_ATOMS: atom_id res chain seq x y z
N MET A 1 2.56 -1.41 19.98
CA MET A 1 1.87 -1.32 18.69
C MET A 1 0.41 -1.14 19.00
N ASP A 2 -0.21 -0.10 18.44
CA ASP A 2 -1.66 0.07 18.55
C ASP A 2 -2.31 -1.13 17.81
N PRO A 3 -3.32 -1.82 18.35
CA PRO A 3 -4.06 -2.84 17.61
C PRO A 3 -4.54 -2.37 16.23
N MET A 4 -4.78 -1.06 16.07
CA MET A 4 -5.15 -0.45 14.81
C MET A 4 -4.00 -0.43 13.79
N ASP A 5 -2.75 -0.33 14.24
CA ASP A 5 -1.56 -0.38 13.36
C ASP A 5 -1.50 -1.73 12.63
N GLU A 6 -1.84 -2.82 13.33
CA GLU A 6 -1.80 -4.18 12.78
C GLU A 6 -2.85 -4.36 11.68
N VAL A 7 -4.07 -3.86 11.91
CA VAL A 7 -5.17 -3.86 10.91
C VAL A 7 -4.76 -3.09 9.65
N TRP A 8 -4.17 -1.90 9.81
CA TRP A 8 -3.74 -1.10 8.67
C TRP A 8 -2.52 -1.68 7.95
N MET A 9 -1.64 -2.36 8.68
CA MET A 9 -0.51 -3.07 8.08
C MET A 9 -0.98 -4.28 7.28
N GLU A 10 -1.95 -5.05 7.77
CA GLU A 10 -2.60 -6.12 7.01
C GLU A 10 -3.21 -5.58 5.71
N ARG A 11 -3.91 -4.44 5.78
CA ARG A 11 -4.45 -3.78 4.59
C ARG A 11 -3.36 -3.37 3.59
N ALA A 12 -2.23 -2.83 4.06
CA ALA A 12 -1.11 -2.47 3.21
C ALA A 12 -0.49 -3.70 2.52
N LEU A 13 -0.41 -4.84 3.21
CA LEU A 13 0.05 -6.11 2.64
C LEU A 13 -0.93 -6.66 1.59
N ASP A 14 -2.24 -6.57 1.82
CA ASP A 14 -3.26 -6.95 0.85
C ASP A 14 -3.13 -6.13 -0.44
N LEU A 15 -2.90 -4.83 -0.33
CA LEU A 15 -2.65 -3.94 -1.46
C LEU A 15 -1.36 -4.31 -2.21
N ALA A 16 -0.28 -4.61 -1.49
CA ALA A 16 0.97 -5.04 -2.09
C ALA A 16 0.79 -6.33 -2.92
N ALA A 17 -0.02 -7.28 -2.43
CA ALA A 17 -0.27 -8.55 -3.09
C ALA A 17 -0.93 -8.40 -4.48
N LEU A 18 -1.60 -7.28 -4.76
CA LEU A 18 -2.16 -6.99 -6.09
C LEU A 18 -1.09 -6.84 -7.18
N GLY A 19 0.14 -6.47 -6.81
CA GLY A 19 1.27 -6.33 -7.73
C GLY A 19 2.02 -7.63 -8.05
N ARG A 20 1.63 -8.77 -7.48
CA ARG A 20 2.40 -10.03 -7.45
C ARG A 20 2.91 -10.54 -8.80
N PHE A 21 2.22 -10.24 -9.88
CA PHE A 21 2.55 -10.77 -11.22
C PHE A 21 2.99 -9.69 -12.21
N THR A 22 3.05 -8.43 -11.78
CA THR A 22 3.23 -7.27 -12.68
C THR A 22 4.37 -6.36 -12.26
N THR A 23 4.86 -6.44 -11.02
CA THR A 23 5.88 -5.51 -10.51
C THR A 23 7.32 -5.93 -10.80
N SER A 24 7.59 -7.19 -11.13
CA SER A 24 8.96 -7.67 -11.39
C SER A 24 9.67 -6.81 -12.46
N PRO A 25 10.92 -6.35 -12.22
CA PRO A 25 11.84 -6.72 -11.14
C PRO A 25 11.67 -5.93 -9.83
N ASN A 26 10.75 -4.96 -9.77
CA ASN A 26 10.50 -4.15 -8.58
C ASN A 26 9.73 -4.94 -7.51
N PRO A 27 9.92 -4.61 -6.22
CA PRO A 27 9.16 -5.23 -5.14
C PRO A 27 7.67 -4.90 -5.23
N MET A 28 6.86 -5.76 -4.61
CA MET A 28 5.47 -5.44 -4.28
C MET A 28 5.45 -4.43 -3.14
N VAL A 29 4.74 -3.33 -3.30
CA VAL A 29 4.60 -2.29 -2.27
C VAL A 29 3.13 -1.88 -2.22
N GLY A 30 2.58 -1.83 -1.02
CA GLY A 30 1.26 -1.28 -0.72
C GLY A 30 1.40 -0.27 0.41
N ALA A 31 0.58 0.78 0.38
CA ALA A 31 0.62 1.87 1.34
C ALA A 31 -0.80 2.32 1.69
N VAL A 32 -0.97 2.75 2.93
CA VAL A 32 -2.18 3.38 3.45
C VAL A 32 -1.78 4.68 4.16
N VAL A 33 -2.57 5.72 3.98
CA VAL A 33 -2.42 7.00 4.64
C VAL A 33 -3.66 7.22 5.49
N LEU A 34 -3.45 7.55 6.77
CA LEU A 34 -4.52 7.89 7.69
C LEU A 34 -4.56 9.40 7.91
N ASP A 35 -5.75 9.95 8.11
CA ASP A 35 -5.92 11.33 8.54
C ASP A 35 -5.58 11.50 10.04
N ALA A 36 -5.68 12.74 10.53
CA ALA A 36 -5.41 13.06 11.94
C ALA A 36 -6.40 12.40 12.92
N ASN A 37 -7.52 11.86 12.44
CA ASN A 37 -8.52 11.14 13.24
C ASN A 37 -8.31 9.62 13.18
N GLY A 38 -7.27 9.14 12.48
CA GLY A 38 -6.99 7.72 12.29
C GLY A 38 -7.89 7.04 11.26
N GLN A 39 -8.58 7.82 10.40
CA GLN A 39 -9.43 7.30 9.33
C GLN A 39 -8.64 7.20 8.03
N LEU A 40 -9.00 6.24 7.16
CA LEU A 40 -8.34 6.08 5.87
C LEU A 40 -8.52 7.34 5.00
N ALA A 41 -7.41 7.98 4.68
CA ALA A 41 -7.34 9.16 3.80
C ALA A 41 -6.95 8.79 2.37
N GLY A 42 -6.15 7.73 2.20
CA GLY A 42 -5.70 7.26 0.90
C GLY A 42 -5.05 5.89 0.97
N GLU A 43 -5.05 5.17 -0.14
CA GLU A 43 -4.38 3.87 -0.27
C GLU A 43 -3.85 3.67 -1.69
N GLY A 44 -2.74 2.93 -1.81
CA GLY A 44 -2.09 2.72 -3.09
C GLY A 44 -1.21 1.47 -3.10
N PHE A 45 -0.91 0.99 -4.30
CA PHE A 45 0.07 -0.08 -4.50
C PHE A 45 0.88 0.15 -5.78
N HIS A 46 2.08 -0.41 -5.82
CA HIS A 46 2.90 -0.39 -7.02
C HIS A 46 2.34 -1.39 -8.05
N ALA A 47 1.76 -0.89 -9.14
CA ALA A 47 1.02 -1.74 -10.07
C ALA A 47 1.90 -2.45 -11.11
N ALA A 48 3.00 -1.84 -11.58
CA ALA A 48 3.90 -2.44 -12.55
C ALA A 48 5.28 -1.77 -12.60
N ALA A 49 6.31 -2.49 -13.04
CA ALA A 49 7.63 -1.91 -13.31
C ALA A 49 7.54 -0.77 -14.35
N GLY A 50 8.06 0.42 -14.00
CA GLY A 50 8.02 1.61 -14.87
C GLY A 50 6.76 2.48 -14.73
N GLN A 51 5.80 2.09 -13.89
CA GLN A 51 4.70 2.97 -13.45
C GLN A 51 5.13 3.76 -12.19
N PRO A 52 4.45 4.89 -11.87
CA PRO A 52 4.71 5.63 -10.64
C PRO A 52 4.69 4.69 -9.43
N HIS A 53 5.67 4.83 -8.53
CA HIS A 53 5.70 4.07 -7.28
C HIS A 53 4.38 4.30 -6.52
N GLY A 54 3.85 3.26 -5.86
CA GLY A 54 2.52 3.26 -5.23
C GLY A 54 2.24 4.42 -4.26
N GLU A 55 3.28 5.12 -3.81
CA GLU A 55 3.23 6.38 -3.04
C GLU A 55 2.56 7.54 -3.78
N VAL A 56 2.53 7.53 -5.12
CA VAL A 56 1.89 8.60 -5.94
C VAL A 56 0.37 8.39 -6.05
N LEU A 57 -0.13 7.20 -5.71
CA LEU A 57 -1.56 6.85 -5.75
C LEU A 57 -2.25 6.94 -4.38
N ALA A 58 -1.47 7.08 -3.30
CA ALA A 58 -1.96 7.16 -1.92
C ALA A 58 -2.20 8.62 -1.48
#